data_AF-A0A956A1Y1-F1
#
_entry.id   AF-A0A956A1Y1-F1
#
_cell.length_a   1.000
_cell.length_b   1.000
_cell.length_c   1.000
_cell.angle_alpha   90.00
_cell.angle_beta   90.00
_cell.angle_gamma   90.00
#
_symmetry.space_group_name_H-M   'P 1'
#
loop_
_entity.id
_entity.type
_entity.pdbx_description
1 polymer ?
#
loop_
_entity_poly.entity_id
_entity_poly.type
_entity_poly.pdbx_seq_one_letter_code
_entity_poly.pdbx_strand_id
1 'polypeptide(L)'
;MAALALAATACGGPDPIVACEPANGITPVCGFHNPEDLVVDASGSWLIVSQAPLGEHRGELVAYEPATGERRTLHPSTVAPVGAPSATAGDASCDGPPDPAQFAPHGIDLAPDGATLYVVGHGAREAVEIFRASATPRGPRLEWIGCVAMPEGAMMNDVAAMPDGDGFVVSRMTTLGLGGMVAIARGGT
;
A
#
# COMPACT_ATOMS: atom_id res chain seq x y z
N MET A 1 -54.38 30.40 3.19
CA MET A 1 -53.46 29.28 3.48
C MET A 1 -52.23 29.45 2.61
N ALA A 2 -51.12 29.89 3.18
CA ALA A 2 -49.83 29.99 2.49
C ALA A 2 -49.00 28.76 2.89
N ALA A 3 -48.71 27.88 1.93
CA ALA A 3 -47.83 26.75 2.14
C ALA A 3 -46.38 27.23 2.02
N LEU A 4 -45.66 27.24 3.14
CA LEU A 4 -44.24 27.54 3.18
C LEU A 4 -43.48 26.28 2.75
N ALA A 5 -42.94 26.28 1.53
CA ALA A 5 -42.06 25.22 1.06
C ALA A 5 -40.68 25.38 1.71
N LEU A 6 -40.34 24.48 2.62
CA LEU A 6 -38.99 24.35 3.17
C LEU A 6 -38.10 23.74 2.07
N ALA A 7 -37.27 24.56 1.44
CA ALA A 7 -36.18 24.06 0.59
C ALA A 7 -35.11 23.47 1.50
N ALA A 8 -35.03 22.13 1.54
CA ALA A 8 -33.90 21.44 2.13
C ALA A 8 -32.68 21.71 1.23
N THR A 9 -31.85 22.68 1.61
CA THR A 9 -30.50 22.80 1.07
C THR A 9 -29.75 21.55 1.52
N ALA A 10 -29.65 20.56 0.64
CA ALA A 10 -28.74 19.45 0.81
C ALA A 10 -27.33 20.03 0.99
N CYS A 11 -26.67 19.70 2.10
CA CYS A 11 -25.24 19.93 2.27
C CYS A 11 -24.52 19.05 1.24
N GLY A 12 -24.28 19.58 0.03
CA GLY A 12 -23.34 18.98 -0.91
C GLY A 12 -21.96 19.06 -0.26
N GLY A 13 -21.37 17.90 0.04
CA GLY A 13 -19.95 17.83 0.37
C GLY A 13 -19.12 18.37 -0.81
N PRO A 14 -17.82 18.65 -0.61
CA PRO A 14 -16.95 19.01 -1.71
C PRO A 14 -17.06 17.95 -2.81
N ASP A 15 -17.18 18.39 -4.07
CA ASP A 15 -17.18 17.49 -5.21
C ASP A 15 -15.89 16.65 -5.17
N PRO A 16 -15.97 15.32 -5.39
CA PRO A 16 -14.78 14.49 -5.43
C PRO A 16 -13.84 15.00 -6.53
N ILE A 17 -12.54 15.01 -6.25
CA ILE A 17 -11.52 15.32 -7.25
C ILE A 17 -11.49 14.15 -8.24
N VAL A 18 -12.22 14.28 -9.34
CA VAL A 18 -12.36 13.24 -10.38
C VAL A 18 -11.30 13.36 -11.49
N ALA A 19 -10.59 14.48 -11.55
CA ALA A 19 -9.60 14.77 -12.57
C ALA A 19 -8.25 15.15 -11.94
N CYS A 20 -7.17 14.75 -12.60
CA CYS A 20 -5.80 15.01 -12.17
C CYS A 20 -5.34 16.42 -12.62
N GLU A 21 -6.15 17.42 -12.31
CA GLU A 21 -5.95 18.81 -12.76
C GLU A 21 -5.24 19.64 -11.69
N PRO A 22 -4.27 20.50 -12.07
CA PRO A 22 -3.65 21.44 -11.13
C PRO A 22 -4.67 22.39 -10.51
N ALA A 23 -4.56 22.60 -9.20
CA ALA A 23 -5.42 23.51 -8.45
C ALA A 23 -4.67 24.14 -7.28
N ASN A 24 -4.95 25.41 -6.97
CA ASN A 24 -4.39 26.11 -5.80
C ASN A 24 -2.85 26.07 -5.71
N GLY A 25 -2.15 26.11 -6.84
CA GLY A 25 -0.68 26.04 -6.89
C GLY A 25 -0.10 24.63 -6.65
N ILE A 26 -0.96 23.62 -6.52
CA ILE A 26 -0.58 22.21 -6.41
C ILE A 26 -0.73 21.57 -7.79
N THR A 27 0.31 20.86 -8.22
CA THR A 27 0.29 20.07 -9.45
C THR A 27 0.26 18.59 -9.07
N PRO A 28 -0.85 17.88 -9.29
CA PRO A 28 -0.93 16.44 -9.05
C PRO A 28 0.04 15.66 -9.93
N VAL A 29 0.58 14.57 -9.39
CA VAL A 29 1.30 13.56 -10.19
C VAL A 29 0.30 12.50 -10.62
N CYS A 30 0.03 12.42 -11.92
CA CYS A 30 -0.97 11.53 -12.48
C CYS A 30 -0.44 10.13 -12.76
N GLY A 31 -1.36 9.20 -13.05
CA GLY A 31 -1.04 7.85 -13.52
C GLY A 31 -1.00 6.78 -12.42
N PHE A 32 -1.07 7.17 -11.15
CA PHE A 32 -1.33 6.25 -10.04
C PHE A 32 -2.82 5.89 -9.96
N HIS A 33 -3.10 4.70 -9.46
CA HIS A 33 -4.43 4.20 -9.11
C HIS A 33 -4.43 3.84 -7.63
N ASN A 34 -5.33 4.47 -6.86
CA ASN A 34 -5.49 4.25 -5.42
C ASN A 34 -4.16 4.10 -4.63
N PRO A 35 -3.22 5.07 -4.73
CA PRO A 35 -1.99 5.03 -3.93
C PRO A 35 -2.33 5.20 -2.44
N GLU A 36 -1.90 4.27 -1.61
CA GLU A 36 -2.19 4.27 -0.17
C GLU A 36 -1.03 4.85 0.65
N ASP A 37 0.21 4.45 0.33
CA ASP A 37 1.39 4.83 1.10
C ASP A 37 2.67 4.86 0.25
N LEU A 38 3.73 5.50 0.76
CA LEU A 38 5.01 5.66 0.07
C LEU A 38 6.21 5.72 1.01
N VAL A 39 7.35 5.19 0.54
CA VAL A 39 8.66 5.28 1.20
C VAL A 39 9.75 5.67 0.22
N VAL A 40 10.82 6.29 0.73
CA VAL A 40 12.02 6.58 -0.06
C VAL A 40 12.90 5.32 -0.12
N ASP A 41 13.40 4.99 -1.30
CA ASP A 41 14.33 3.86 -1.47
C ASP A 41 15.71 4.15 -0.86
N ALA A 42 16.54 3.11 -0.74
CA ALA A 42 17.88 3.25 -0.17
C ALA A 42 18.81 4.19 -0.96
N SER A 43 18.51 4.49 -2.22
CA SER A 43 19.27 5.46 -3.02
C SER A 43 18.91 6.92 -2.71
N GLY A 44 17.76 7.17 -2.08
CA GLY A 44 17.23 8.51 -1.83
C GLY A 44 16.62 9.18 -3.06
N SER A 45 16.63 8.54 -4.22
CA SER A 45 16.19 9.14 -5.50
C SER A 45 14.84 8.61 -5.98
N TRP A 46 14.41 7.45 -5.50
CA TRP A 46 13.17 6.81 -5.90
C TRP A 46 12.22 6.70 -4.71
N LEU A 47 10.93 6.76 -5.00
CA LEU A 47 9.87 6.34 -4.09
C LEU A 47 9.42 4.94 -4.46
N ILE A 48 9.10 4.12 -3.45
CA ILE A 48 8.27 2.93 -3.58
C ILE A 48 6.88 3.33 -3.10
N VAL A 49 5.86 3.08 -3.89
CA VAL A 49 4.47 3.46 -3.62
C VAL A 49 3.61 2.21 -3.63
N SER A 50 2.79 2.02 -2.60
CA SER A 50 1.76 1.00 -2.58
C SER A 50 0.49 1.51 -3.24
N GLN A 51 -0.10 0.66 -4.08
CA GLN A 51 -1.33 0.94 -4.79
C GLN A 51 -2.33 -0.16 -4.48
N ALA A 52 -3.40 0.15 -3.74
CA ALA A 52 -4.42 -0.83 -3.42
C ALA A 52 -5.33 -1.10 -4.64
N PRO A 53 -5.94 -2.30 -4.74
CA PRO A 53 -6.86 -2.62 -5.82
C PRO A 53 -8.11 -1.74 -5.76
N LEU A 54 -8.52 -1.21 -6.91
CA LEU A 54 -9.75 -0.41 -7.02
C LEU A 54 -10.35 -0.56 -8.42
N GLY A 55 -11.62 -0.99 -8.48
CA GLY A 55 -12.29 -1.28 -9.74
C GLY A 55 -11.56 -2.38 -10.53
N GLU A 56 -11.19 -2.08 -11.77
CA GLU A 56 -10.45 -3.00 -12.65
C GLU A 56 -8.93 -3.00 -12.39
N HIS A 57 -8.43 -2.10 -11.54
CA HIS A 57 -7.01 -2.02 -11.21
C HIS A 57 -6.65 -2.99 -10.09
N ARG A 58 -5.61 -3.78 -10.35
CA ARG A 58 -5.01 -4.71 -9.38
C ARG A 58 -4.16 -3.93 -8.39
N GLY A 59 -3.89 -4.51 -7.22
CA GLY A 59 -2.90 -3.95 -6.32
C GLY A 59 -1.49 -4.09 -6.88
N GLU A 60 -0.65 -3.09 -6.64
CA GLU A 60 0.73 -3.03 -7.14
C GLU A 60 1.65 -2.32 -6.13
N LEU A 61 2.93 -2.70 -6.12
CA LEU A 61 4.00 -1.84 -5.63
C LEU A 61 4.67 -1.21 -6.85
N VAL A 62 4.86 0.10 -6.86
CA VAL A 62 5.47 0.82 -7.99
C VAL A 62 6.65 1.65 -7.55
N ALA A 63 7.66 1.76 -8.42
CA ALA A 63 8.73 2.74 -8.27
C ALA A 63 8.35 4.03 -8.98
N TYR A 64 8.68 5.16 -8.39
CA TYR A 64 8.53 6.49 -8.97
C TYR A 64 9.77 7.35 -8.73
N GLU A 65 10.31 7.99 -9.76
CA GLU A 65 11.42 8.94 -9.65
C GLU A 65 10.90 10.37 -9.80
N PRO A 66 10.82 11.17 -8.71
CA PRO A 66 10.26 12.51 -8.79
C PRO A 66 10.99 13.45 -9.76
N ALA A 67 12.29 13.24 -9.97
CA ALA A 67 13.12 14.10 -10.83
C ALA A 67 12.79 13.97 -12.32
N THR A 68 12.41 12.77 -12.77
CA THR A 68 12.17 12.46 -14.19
C THR A 68 10.70 12.18 -14.48
N GLY A 69 9.90 11.89 -13.44
CA GLY A 69 8.55 11.37 -13.58
C GLY A 69 8.51 9.90 -14.02
N GLU A 70 9.64 9.20 -14.05
CA GLU A 70 9.68 7.79 -14.42
C GLU A 70 8.89 6.94 -13.41
N ARG A 71 8.08 6.02 -13.93
CA ARG A 71 7.29 5.08 -13.12
C ARG A 71 7.35 3.68 -13.70
N ARG A 72 7.41 2.67 -12.82
CA ARG A 72 7.37 1.25 -13.20
C ARG A 72 6.83 0.36 -12.09
N THR A 73 6.16 -0.73 -12.46
CA THR A 73 5.69 -1.75 -11.50
C THR A 73 6.88 -2.55 -10.97
N LEU A 74 6.94 -2.69 -9.65
CA LEU A 74 7.91 -3.51 -8.91
C LEU A 74 7.32 -4.87 -8.54
N HIS A 75 6.06 -4.87 -8.09
CA HIS A 75 5.31 -6.09 -7.74
C HIS A 75 3.85 -5.95 -8.17
N PRO A 76 3.22 -6.98 -8.78
CA PRO A 76 3.85 -8.24 -9.21
C PRO A 76 4.91 -8.02 -10.30
N SER A 77 6.06 -8.68 -10.16
CA SER A 77 7.19 -8.53 -11.09
C SER A 77 6.96 -9.39 -12.34
N THR A 78 7.12 -8.79 -13.52
CA THR A 78 7.18 -9.52 -14.80
C THR A 78 8.57 -10.10 -15.08
N VAL A 79 9.57 -9.72 -14.28
CA VAL A 79 10.92 -10.27 -14.33
C VAL A 79 10.97 -11.48 -13.40
N ALA A 80 11.40 -12.62 -13.95
CA ALA A 80 11.59 -13.84 -13.18
C ALA A 80 12.57 -13.60 -12.00
N PRO A 81 12.35 -14.21 -10.83
CA PRO A 81 13.31 -14.19 -9.74
C PRO A 81 14.69 -14.65 -10.24
N VAL A 82 15.75 -13.95 -9.82
CA VAL A 82 17.12 -14.31 -10.16
C VAL A 82 17.79 -14.87 -8.90
N GLY A 83 17.93 -16.19 -8.83
CA GLY A 83 18.59 -16.87 -7.71
C GLY A 83 17.81 -18.08 -7.19
N ALA A 84 18.40 -18.78 -6.21
CA ALA A 84 17.68 -19.77 -5.43
C ALA A 84 16.71 -19.05 -4.47
N PRO A 85 15.55 -19.64 -4.14
CA PRO A 85 14.67 -19.11 -3.12
C PRO A 85 15.46 -18.83 -1.84
N SER A 86 15.34 -17.61 -1.32
CA SER A 86 15.90 -17.29 0.00
C SER A 86 15.17 -18.09 1.08
N ALA A 87 15.78 -18.25 2.26
CA ALA A 87 15.03 -18.72 3.41
C ALA A 87 13.84 -17.78 3.62
N THR A 88 12.64 -18.34 3.83
CA THR A 88 11.44 -17.55 4.08
C THR A 88 11.62 -16.74 5.36
N ALA A 89 11.56 -15.42 5.26
CA ALA A 89 11.47 -14.54 6.41
C ALA A 89 10.08 -14.64 7.06
N GLY A 90 10.02 -14.54 8.39
CA GLY A 90 8.76 -14.59 9.13
C GLY A 90 8.22 -16.00 9.31
N ASP A 91 6.91 -16.18 9.10
CA ASP A 91 6.19 -17.39 9.48
C ASP A 91 6.41 -18.55 8.50
N ALA A 92 6.51 -19.77 9.05
CA ALA A 92 6.64 -20.99 8.25
C ALA A 92 5.39 -21.33 7.42
N SER A 93 4.24 -20.71 7.71
CA SER A 93 2.99 -20.86 6.95
C SER A 93 2.93 -19.97 5.70
N CYS A 94 3.95 -19.16 5.46
CA CYS A 94 4.09 -18.34 4.26
C CYS A 94 4.62 -19.18 3.10
N ASP A 95 3.75 -20.01 2.52
CA ASP A 95 4.09 -20.99 1.45
C ASP A 95 4.43 -20.37 0.07
N GLY A 96 4.60 -19.05 -0.01
CA GLY A 96 4.95 -18.34 -1.24
C GLY A 96 4.37 -16.92 -1.32
N PRO A 97 4.76 -16.15 -2.35
CA PRO A 97 4.26 -14.81 -2.57
C PRO A 97 2.73 -14.81 -2.74
N PRO A 98 2.06 -13.70 -2.40
CA PRO A 98 0.63 -13.55 -2.65
C PRO A 98 0.31 -13.71 -4.14
N ASP A 99 -0.87 -14.27 -4.45
CA ASP A 99 -1.38 -14.32 -5.82
C ASP A 99 -1.42 -12.89 -6.38
N PRO A 100 -0.74 -12.60 -7.51
CA PRO A 100 -0.78 -11.31 -8.18
C PRO A 100 -2.20 -10.75 -8.41
N ALA A 101 -3.19 -11.62 -8.66
CA ALA A 101 -4.58 -11.22 -8.86
C ALA A 101 -5.28 -10.79 -7.57
N GLN A 102 -4.77 -11.24 -6.41
CA GLN A 102 -5.29 -10.90 -5.09
C GLN A 102 -4.37 -9.96 -4.31
N PHE A 103 -3.26 -9.52 -4.88
CA PHE A 103 -2.34 -8.63 -4.18
C PHE A 103 -3.04 -7.31 -3.87
N ALA A 104 -3.06 -6.95 -2.58
CA ALA A 104 -3.77 -5.79 -2.06
C ALA A 104 -2.91 -5.08 -1.00
N PRO A 105 -1.88 -4.31 -1.42
CA PRO A 105 -0.98 -3.63 -0.50
C PRO A 105 -1.63 -2.37 0.10
N HIS A 106 -1.25 -2.04 1.33
CA HIS A 106 -1.73 -0.86 2.06
C HIS A 106 -0.52 -0.08 2.60
N GLY A 107 -0.36 0.08 3.92
CA GLY A 107 0.84 0.72 4.50
C GLY A 107 2.13 -0.06 4.25
N ILE A 108 3.23 0.67 4.10
CA ILE A 108 4.56 0.14 3.80
C ILE A 108 5.63 0.87 4.59
N ASP A 109 6.67 0.14 4.99
CA ASP A 109 7.87 0.78 5.57
C ASP A 109 9.16 0.08 5.14
N LEU A 110 10.20 0.87 4.90
CA LEU A 110 11.54 0.39 4.57
C LEU A 110 12.40 0.42 5.83
N ALA A 111 12.89 -0.75 6.24
CA ALA A 111 13.73 -0.87 7.41
C ALA A 111 15.02 -0.02 7.28
N PRO A 112 15.64 0.37 8.41
CA PRO A 112 16.87 1.19 8.40
C PRO A 112 18.05 0.59 7.61
N ASP A 113 18.04 -0.72 7.35
CA ASP A 113 19.03 -1.40 6.50
C ASP A 113 18.91 -1.03 5.00
N GLY A 114 17.80 -0.39 4.60
CA GLY A 114 17.48 -0.06 3.21
C GLY A 114 17.22 -1.27 2.32
N ALA A 115 17.10 -2.46 2.89
CA ALA A 115 17.07 -3.75 2.21
C ALA A 115 15.83 -4.59 2.54
N THR A 116 15.09 -4.25 3.60
CA THR A 116 13.88 -4.97 4.00
C THR A 116 12.67 -4.05 3.94
N LEU A 117 11.75 -4.31 3.01
CA LEU A 117 10.48 -3.60 2.87
C LEU A 117 9.36 -4.45 3.47
N TYR A 118 8.65 -3.90 4.45
CA TYR A 118 7.45 -4.47 5.02
C TYR A 118 6.22 -3.87 4.33
N VAL A 119 5.24 -4.72 4.02
CA VAL A 119 4.04 -4.32 3.27
C VAL A 119 2.82 -4.95 3.92
N VAL A 120 1.89 -4.13 4.42
CA VAL A 120 0.58 -4.61 4.84
C VAL A 120 -0.17 -5.14 3.62
N GLY A 121 -0.65 -6.38 3.68
CA GLY A 121 -1.42 -7.04 2.64
C GLY A 121 -2.79 -7.51 3.14
N HIS A 122 -3.84 -7.21 2.36
CA HIS A 122 -5.25 -7.58 2.63
C HIS A 122 -5.81 -8.64 1.67
N GLY A 123 -4.92 -9.25 0.90
CA GLY A 123 -5.25 -9.97 -0.32
C GLY A 123 -5.57 -11.45 -0.12
N ALA A 124 -4.66 -12.29 -0.62
CA ALA A 124 -4.70 -13.74 -0.42
C ALA A 124 -4.69 -14.14 1.07
N ARG A 125 -4.14 -13.27 1.93
CA ARG A 125 -4.07 -13.40 3.38
C ARG A 125 -3.98 -12.02 4.01
N GLU A 126 -4.41 -11.90 5.26
CA GLU A 126 -4.05 -10.75 6.09
C GLU A 126 -2.65 -10.98 6.67
N ALA A 127 -1.67 -10.22 6.20
CA ALA A 127 -0.27 -10.40 6.60
C ALA A 127 0.53 -9.11 6.44
N VAL A 128 1.69 -9.08 7.08
CA VAL A 128 2.80 -8.25 6.61
C VAL A 128 3.61 -9.08 5.63
N GLU A 129 3.54 -8.74 4.35
CA GLU A 129 4.37 -9.29 3.29
C GLU A 129 5.77 -8.66 3.36
N ILE A 130 6.81 -9.47 3.24
CA ILE A 130 8.20 -9.04 3.40
C ILE A 130 8.90 -9.15 2.06
N PHE A 131 9.48 -8.03 1.63
CA PHE A 131 10.25 -7.95 0.40
C PHE A 131 11.70 -7.60 0.70
N ARG A 132 12.63 -8.27 0.03
CA ARG A 132 13.99 -7.78 -0.12
C ARG A 132 13.99 -6.65 -1.15
N ALA A 133 14.39 -5.47 -0.71
CA ALA A 133 14.64 -4.32 -1.55
C ALA A 133 16.11 -4.26 -1.97
N SER A 134 16.36 -3.83 -3.20
CA SER A 134 17.71 -3.50 -3.67
C SER A 134 17.68 -2.25 -4.52
N ALA A 135 18.60 -1.32 -4.26
CA ALA A 135 18.81 -0.16 -5.10
C ALA A 135 19.67 -0.55 -6.31
N THR A 136 19.27 -0.12 -7.51
CA THR A 136 20.05 -0.28 -8.74
C THR A 136 20.18 1.06 -9.44
N PRO A 137 21.12 1.22 -10.39
CA PRO A 137 21.21 2.46 -11.19
C PRO A 137 19.94 2.79 -11.98
N ARG A 138 18.99 1.86 -12.11
CA ARG A 138 17.69 2.04 -12.77
C ARG A 138 16.53 2.06 -11.77
N GLY A 139 16.78 2.37 -10.51
CA GLY A 139 15.80 2.37 -9.42
C GLY A 139 15.67 1.05 -8.65
N PRO A 140 14.74 0.96 -7.69
CA PRO A 140 14.62 -0.15 -6.77
C PRO A 140 14.11 -1.43 -7.45
N ARG A 141 14.43 -2.58 -6.87
CA ARG A 141 13.85 -3.89 -7.21
C ARG A 141 13.37 -4.57 -5.94
N LEU A 142 12.27 -5.31 -6.06
CA LEU A 142 11.68 -6.06 -4.95
C LEU A 142 11.68 -7.55 -5.27
N GLU A 143 12.04 -8.36 -4.28
CA GLU A 143 11.90 -9.80 -4.27
C GLU A 143 11.09 -10.18 -3.03
N TRP A 144 9.98 -10.90 -3.20
CA TRP A 144 9.24 -11.39 -2.04
C TRP A 144 10.08 -12.46 -1.33
N ILE A 145 10.22 -12.35 -0.02
CA ILE A 145 11.05 -13.26 0.78
C ILE A 145 10.31 -13.91 1.93
N GLY A 146 9.05 -13.56 2.19
CA GLY A 146 8.31 -14.15 3.30
C GLY A 146 7.13 -13.30 3.75
N CYS A 147 6.47 -13.71 4.82
CA CYS A 147 5.38 -12.95 5.41
C CYS A 147 5.27 -13.20 6.92
N VAL A 148 4.49 -12.38 7.61
CA VAL A 148 4.01 -12.67 8.97
C VAL A 148 2.50 -12.60 8.95
N ALA A 149 1.83 -13.70 9.23
CA ALA A 149 0.38 -13.79 9.23
C ALA A 149 -0.20 -13.02 10.42
N MET A 150 -1.26 -12.25 10.17
CA MET A 150 -1.94 -11.54 11.24
C MET A 150 -2.94 -12.44 11.97
N PRO A 151 -3.23 -12.15 13.26
CA PRO A 151 -4.27 -12.86 13.99
C PRO A 151 -5.63 -12.80 13.28
N GLU A 152 -6.42 -13.87 13.42
CA GLU A 152 -7.74 -13.96 12.81
C GLU A 152 -8.62 -12.76 13.18
N GLY A 153 -9.29 -12.20 12.16
CA GLY A 153 -10.23 -11.10 12.33
C GLY A 153 -9.58 -9.72 12.47
N ALA A 154 -8.25 -9.61 12.48
CA ALA A 154 -7.56 -8.34 12.47
C ALA A 154 -7.50 -7.77 11.04
N MET A 155 -7.70 -6.45 10.88
CA MET A 155 -7.35 -5.73 9.65
C MET A 155 -6.35 -4.64 9.97
N MET A 156 -5.15 -4.79 9.42
CA MET A 156 -4.04 -3.87 9.63
C MET A 156 -4.21 -2.63 8.76
N ASN A 157 -3.46 -1.58 9.05
CA ASN A 157 -3.46 -0.37 8.24
C ASN A 157 -2.05 -0.05 7.80
N ASP A 158 -1.20 0.16 8.80
CA ASP A 158 0.16 0.62 8.58
C ASP A 158 1.18 -0.26 9.33
N VAL A 159 2.41 -0.23 8.86
CA VAL A 159 3.56 -0.95 9.41
C VAL A 159 4.71 0.02 9.63
N ALA A 160 5.46 -0.16 10.71
CA ALA A 160 6.70 0.58 10.94
C ALA A 160 7.81 -0.40 11.32
N ALA A 161 8.93 -0.34 10.61
CA ALA A 161 10.12 -1.09 10.91
C ALA A 161 10.71 -0.64 12.25
N MET A 162 11.20 -1.60 13.04
CA MET A 162 11.84 -1.28 14.30
C MET A 162 13.22 -0.60 14.06
N PRO A 163 13.62 0.39 14.88
CA PRO A 163 14.88 1.12 14.68
C PRO A 163 16.14 0.28 14.78
N ASP A 164 16.09 -0.86 15.48
CA ASP A 164 17.18 -1.83 15.59
C ASP A 164 17.29 -2.75 14.36
N GLY A 165 16.34 -2.65 13.43
CA GLY A 165 16.24 -3.48 12.23
C GLY A 165 15.66 -4.87 12.49
N ASP A 166 15.25 -5.19 13.73
CA ASP A 166 14.76 -6.51 14.11
C ASP A 166 13.23 -6.50 14.24
N GLY A 167 12.57 -6.62 13.09
CA GLY A 167 11.12 -6.71 12.98
C GLY A 167 10.41 -5.38 12.77
N PHE A 168 9.13 -5.35 13.14
CA PHE A 168 8.21 -4.25 12.85
C PHE A 168 7.08 -4.20 13.89
N VAL A 169 6.36 -3.08 13.92
CA VAL A 169 5.05 -2.94 14.55
C VAL A 169 3.99 -2.67 13.50
N VAL A 170 2.76 -3.11 13.75
CA VAL A 170 1.60 -2.84 12.87
C VAL A 170 0.48 -2.17 13.64
N SER A 171 -0.21 -1.26 12.97
CA SER A 171 -1.44 -0.67 13.48
C SER A 171 -2.63 -1.48 12.97
N ARG A 172 -3.65 -1.65 13.83
CA ARG A 172 -4.92 -2.26 13.48
C ARG A 172 -5.94 -1.16 13.22
N MET A 173 -6.41 -1.02 11.98
CA MET A 173 -7.53 -0.11 11.68
C MET A 173 -8.84 -0.62 12.26
N THR A 174 -9.12 -1.92 12.12
CA THR A 174 -10.41 -2.46 12.51
C THR A 174 -10.39 -3.98 12.69
N THR A 175 -11.55 -4.55 13.02
CA THR A 175 -11.80 -5.99 12.95
C THR A 175 -12.68 -6.34 11.77
N LEU A 176 -12.44 -7.49 11.13
CA LEU A 176 -13.31 -8.01 10.09
C LEU A 176 -14.73 -8.23 10.66
N GLY A 177 -15.72 -7.65 9.98
CA GLY A 177 -17.13 -7.76 10.35
C GLY A 177 -17.91 -6.47 10.15
N LEU A 178 -19.24 -6.56 10.27
CA LEU A 178 -20.16 -5.43 10.02
C LEU A 178 -19.84 -4.20 10.89
N GLY A 179 -19.47 -4.42 12.15
CA GLY A 179 -19.07 -3.34 13.06
C GLY A 179 -17.82 -2.60 12.57
N GLY A 180 -16.84 -3.32 12.02
CA GLY A 180 -15.62 -2.73 11.50
C GLY A 180 -15.82 -1.96 10.20
N MET A 181 -16.63 -2.49 9.27
CA MET A 181 -16.99 -1.76 8.04
C MET A 181 -17.75 -0.47 8.34
N VAL A 182 -18.65 -0.49 9.34
CA VAL A 182 -19.37 0.72 9.78
C VAL A 182 -18.43 1.74 10.42
N ALA A 183 -17.41 1.30 11.17
CA ALA A 183 -16.40 2.20 11.72
C ALA A 183 -15.57 2.87 10.61
N ILE A 184 -15.14 2.12 9.59
CA ILE A 184 -14.43 2.68 8.42
C ILE A 184 -15.30 3.70 7.69
N ALA A 185 -16.55 3.35 7.37
CA ALA A 185 -17.46 4.23 6.64
C ALA A 185 -17.82 5.53 7.39
N ARG A 186 -17.57 5.57 8.70
CA ARG A 186 -17.80 6.75 9.56
C ARG A 186 -16.54 7.57 9.83
N GLY A 187 -15.39 7.19 9.27
CA GLY A 187 -14.11 7.91 9.45
C GLY A 187 -13.30 7.47 10.67
N GLY A 188 -13.48 6.23 11.15
CA GLY A 188 -12.79 5.71 12.34
C GLY A 188 -13.60 5.94 13.63
N THR A 189 -13.23 5.23 14.70
CA THR A 189 -13.89 5.33 16.02
C THR A 189 -13.50 6.59 16.76
#